data_AF-A0A9X4SE11-F1
#
_entry.id   AF-A0A9X4SE11-F1
#
_cell.length_a   1.000
_cell.length_b   1.000
_cell.length_c   1.000
_cell.angle_alpha   90.00
_cell.angle_beta   90.00
_cell.angle_gamma   90.00
#
_symmetry.space_group_name_H-M   'P 1'
#
loop_
_entity.id
_entity.type
_entity.pdbx_description
1 polymer ?
#
loop_
_entity_poly.entity_id
_entity_poly.type
_entity_poly.pdbx_seq_one_letter_code
_entity_poly.pdbx_strand_id
1 'polypeptide(L)'
;MAAVEFALIAIFFFTLLLGIMEFGRWLFLLNGANEATRLGARLAVVCSVEAPGDLTLIKARMSAMTGGGIPADNMVLDYVPVNCDASSCLTVTARIVGATFTPVSPFFGGAFSIPEFPTSLPREYMTSAGNPVCP
;
A
#
# COMPACT_ATOMS: atom_id res chain seq x y z
N MET A 1 -29.73 -11.13 -38.78
CA MET A 1 -30.11 -11.73 -37.48
C MET A 1 -28.89 -12.18 -36.68
N ALA A 2 -27.96 -12.95 -37.27
CA ALA A 2 -26.70 -13.37 -36.62
C ALA A 2 -25.83 -12.21 -36.07
N ALA A 3 -25.82 -11.03 -36.71
CA ALA A 3 -25.05 -9.89 -36.22
C ALA A 3 -25.53 -9.35 -34.86
N VAL A 4 -26.85 -9.43 -34.57
CA VAL A 4 -27.43 -8.95 -33.31
C VAL A 4 -27.14 -9.93 -32.17
N GLU A 5 -27.29 -11.23 -32.44
CA GLU A 5 -26.97 -12.28 -31.46
C GLU A 5 -25.48 -12.28 -31.10
N PHE A 6 -24.60 -12.13 -32.09
CA PHE A 6 -23.17 -11.99 -31.86
C PHE A 6 -22.84 -10.75 -31.02
N ALA A 7 -23.47 -9.61 -31.31
CA ALA A 7 -23.25 -8.39 -30.54
C ALA A 7 -23.64 -8.55 -29.05
N LEU A 8 -24.76 -9.22 -28.76
CA LEU A 8 -25.19 -9.46 -27.38
C LEU A 8 -24.22 -10.37 -26.62
N ILE A 9 -23.76 -11.45 -27.24
CA ILE A 9 -22.79 -12.37 -26.63
C ILE A 9 -21.44 -11.67 -26.44
N ALA A 10 -21.00 -10.88 -27.42
CA ALA A 10 -19.74 -10.14 -27.34
C ALA A 10 -19.74 -9.14 -26.17
N ILE A 11 -20.83 -8.39 -25.96
CA ILE A 11 -20.96 -7.46 -24.83
C ILE A 11 -20.81 -8.20 -23.50
N PHE A 12 -21.51 -9.34 -23.34
CA PHE A 12 -21.42 -10.13 -22.11
C PHE A 12 -20.01 -10.70 -21.89
N PHE A 13 -19.38 -11.19 -22.96
CA PHE A 13 -18.02 -11.73 -22.90
C PHE A 13 -16.99 -10.67 -22.49
N PHE A 14 -17.03 -9.48 -23.10
CA PHE A 14 -16.07 -8.42 -22.78
C PHE A 14 -16.29 -7.82 -21.39
N THR A 15 -17.54 -7.68 -20.94
CA THR A 15 -17.82 -7.21 -19.56
C THR A 15 -17.30 -8.19 -18.52
N LEU A 16 -17.46 -9.50 -18.74
CA LEU A 16 -16.91 -10.53 -17.88
C LEU A 16 -15.37 -10.50 -17.85
N LEU A 17 -14.71 -10.39 -19.01
CA LEU A 17 -13.25 -10.32 -19.08
C LEU A 17 -12.69 -9.09 -18.37
N LEU A 18 -13.29 -7.91 -18.59
CA LEU A 18 -12.89 -6.68 -17.90
C LEU A 18 -13.10 -6.80 -16.39
N GLY A 19 -14.22 -7.40 -15.95
CA GLY A 19 -14.50 -7.64 -14.54
C GLY A 19 -13.44 -8.52 -13.87
N ILE A 20 -13.04 -9.63 -14.50
CA ILE A 20 -12.00 -10.52 -13.97
C ILE A 20 -10.65 -9.80 -13.90
N MET A 21 -10.29 -8.99 -14.91
CA MET A 21 -9.03 -8.24 -14.89
C MET A 21 -8.99 -7.20 -13.76
N GLU A 22 -10.06 -6.44 -13.55
CA GLU A 22 -10.14 -5.47 -12.45
C GLU A 22 -10.09 -6.16 -11.08
N PHE A 23 -10.79 -7.29 -10.94
CA PHE A 23 -10.73 -8.07 -9.71
C PHE A 23 -9.33 -8.63 -9.43
N GLY A 24 -8.63 -9.09 -10.47
CA GLY A 24 -7.23 -9.51 -10.36
C GLY A 24 -6.31 -8.37 -9.92
N ARG A 25 -6.49 -7.16 -10.47
CA ARG A 25 -5.72 -5.97 -10.09
C ARG A 25 -6.00 -5.54 -8.65
N TRP A 26 -7.25 -5.62 -8.22
CA TRP A 26 -7.65 -5.37 -6.83
C TRP A 26 -6.98 -6.36 -5.86
N LEU A 27 -7.00 -7.66 -6.17
CA LEU A 27 -6.33 -8.67 -5.35
C LEU A 27 -4.81 -8.47 -5.31
N PHE A 28 -4.18 -8.13 -6.44
CA PHE A 28 -2.76 -7.79 -6.47
C PHE A 28 -2.46 -6.61 -5.53
N LEU A 29 -3.30 -5.58 -5.55
CA LEU A 29 -3.16 -4.41 -4.69
C LEU A 29 -3.25 -4.76 -3.20
N LEU A 30 -4.22 -5.60 -2.80
CA LEU A 30 -4.38 -6.03 -1.41
C LEU A 30 -3.20 -6.87 -0.91
N ASN A 31 -2.65 -7.75 -1.75
CA ASN A 31 -1.46 -8.51 -1.40
C ASN A 31 -0.22 -7.61 -1.28
N GLY A 32 -0.05 -6.69 -2.25
CA GLY A 32 1.02 -5.70 -2.21
C GLY A 32 0.92 -4.77 -0.99
N ALA A 33 -0.30 -4.40 -0.58
CA ALA A 33 -0.56 -3.59 0.60
C ALA A 33 -0.14 -4.29 1.91
N ASN A 34 -0.45 -5.58 2.06
CA ASN A 34 -0.01 -6.38 3.21
C ASN A 34 1.52 -6.50 3.27
N GLU A 35 2.15 -6.76 2.12
CA GLU A 35 3.60 -6.84 2.06
C GLU A 35 4.24 -5.47 2.32
N ALA A 36 3.61 -4.40 1.84
CA ALA A 36 4.05 -3.02 2.04
C ALA A 36 4.10 -2.67 3.52
N THR A 37 3.06 -2.96 4.30
CA THR A 37 3.06 -2.67 5.74
C THR A 37 4.07 -3.53 6.49
N ARG A 38 4.27 -4.79 6.09
CA ARG A 38 5.33 -5.65 6.64
C ARG A 38 6.73 -5.10 6.39
N LEU A 39 7.02 -4.65 5.16
CA LEU A 39 8.29 -4.00 4.83
C LEU A 39 8.44 -2.66 5.56
N GLY A 40 7.39 -1.84 5.55
CA GLY A 40 7.36 -0.52 6.19
C GLY A 40 7.72 -0.62 7.67
N ALA A 41 7.11 -1.56 8.39
CA ALA A 41 7.40 -1.77 9.80
C ALA A 41 8.84 -2.28 10.03
N ARG A 42 9.38 -3.17 9.17
CA ARG A 42 10.79 -3.61 9.25
C ARG A 42 11.79 -2.50 9.00
N LEU A 43 11.50 -1.59 8.08
CA LEU A 43 12.36 -0.44 7.82
C LEU A 43 12.25 0.60 8.94
N ALA A 44 11.04 0.84 9.43
CA ALA A 44 10.78 1.86 10.43
C ALA A 44 11.30 1.52 11.84
N VAL A 45 11.58 0.24 12.16
CA VAL A 45 12.25 -0.15 13.42
C VAL A 45 13.77 0.00 13.38
N VAL A 46 14.36 0.16 12.19
CA VAL A 46 15.82 0.30 12.00
C VAL A 46 16.22 1.72 11.65
N CYS A 47 15.47 2.40 10.79
CA CYS A 47 15.78 3.77 10.37
C CYS A 47 15.39 4.80 11.42
N SER A 48 16.09 5.94 11.42
CA SER A 48 15.82 7.04 12.35
C SER A 48 14.44 7.66 12.09
N VAL A 49 13.76 8.02 13.18
CA VAL A 49 12.49 8.78 13.15
C VAL A 49 12.72 10.29 12.99
N GLU A 50 13.95 10.75 13.27
CA GLU A 50 14.30 12.17 13.33
C GLU A 50 14.60 12.76 11.94
N ALA A 51 14.90 11.91 10.96
CA ALA A 51 15.21 12.29 9.60
C ALA A 51 13.96 12.22 8.70
N PRO A 52 13.39 13.36 8.25
CA PRO A 52 12.19 13.35 7.41
C PRO A 52 12.40 12.66 6.05
N GLY A 53 13.66 12.63 5.57
CA GLY A 53 14.05 11.92 4.35
C GLY A 53 13.83 10.41 4.43
N ASP A 54 14.05 9.81 5.59
CA ASP A 54 13.92 8.37 5.79
C ASP A 54 12.46 7.95 5.75
N LEU A 55 11.59 8.71 6.43
CA LEU A 55 10.16 8.44 6.44
C LEU A 55 9.55 8.56 5.04
N THR A 56 9.96 9.57 4.27
CA THR A 56 9.48 9.74 2.88
C THR A 56 9.95 8.60 1.98
N LEU A 57 11.20 8.13 2.13
CA LEU A 57 11.71 6.99 1.38
C LEU A 57 11.02 5.68 1.77
N ILE A 58 10.79 5.44 3.07
CA ILE A 58 10.09 4.23 3.54
C ILE A 58 8.69 4.19 2.93
N LYS A 59 7.94 5.30 2.99
CA LYS A 59 6.62 5.40 2.36
C LYS A 59 6.69 5.23 0.84
N ALA A 60 7.71 5.75 0.17
CA ALA A 60 7.91 5.54 -1.26
C ALA A 60 8.17 4.06 -1.60
N ARG A 61 8.99 3.35 -0.80
CA ARG A 61 9.24 1.90 -0.97
C ARG A 61 7.99 1.07 -0.72
N MET A 62 7.21 1.42 0.31
CA MET A 62 5.91 0.81 0.55
C MET A 62 4.96 1.02 -0.66
N SER A 63 4.91 2.23 -1.22
CA SER A 63 4.07 2.56 -2.38
C SER A 63 4.49 1.78 -3.63
N ALA A 64 5.79 1.62 -3.85
CA ALA A 64 6.31 0.83 -4.96
C ALA A 64 5.83 -0.64 -4.93
N MET A 65 5.66 -1.24 -3.74
CA MET A 65 5.17 -2.62 -3.61
C MET A 65 3.68 -2.79 -3.98
N THR A 66 2.94 -1.69 -4.01
CA THR A 66 1.55 -1.66 -4.48
C THR A 66 1.43 -1.45 -5.99
N GLY A 67 2.56 -1.40 -6.71
CA GLY A 67 2.60 -1.04 -8.14
C GLY A 67 2.19 0.40 -8.41
N GLY A 68 2.28 1.28 -7.39
CA GLY A 68 1.79 2.66 -7.45
C GLY A 68 0.28 2.81 -7.25
N GLY A 69 -0.43 1.75 -6.88
CA GLY A 69 -1.88 1.78 -6.66
C GLY A 69 -2.30 2.49 -5.36
N ILE A 70 -1.38 2.64 -4.39
CA ILE A 70 -1.60 3.40 -3.15
C ILE A 70 -0.53 4.49 -3.05
N PRO A 71 -0.89 5.77 -2.93
CA PRO A 71 0.07 6.85 -2.80
C PRO A 71 0.78 6.78 -1.44
N ALA A 72 2.03 7.28 -1.39
CA ALA A 72 2.85 7.33 -0.18
C ALA A 72 2.19 8.12 0.96
N ASP A 73 1.34 9.10 0.66
CA ASP A 73 0.62 9.90 1.66
C ASP A 73 -0.35 9.07 2.52
N ASN A 74 -0.90 8.00 1.94
CA ASN A 74 -1.81 7.10 2.64
C ASN A 74 -1.07 6.08 3.50
N MET A 75 0.26 6.10 3.49
CA MET A 75 1.11 5.19 4.26
C MET A 75 1.54 5.89 5.54
N VAL A 76 1.09 5.34 6.66
CA VAL A 76 1.26 5.94 7.98
C VAL A 76 2.12 5.02 8.84
N LEU A 77 3.10 5.63 9.50
CA LEU A 77 3.96 4.99 10.48
C LEU A 77 3.66 5.64 11.82
N ASP A 78 3.11 4.87 12.74
CA ASP A 78 2.80 5.33 14.09
C ASP A 78 3.85 4.79 15.06
N TYR A 79 4.41 5.71 15.82
CA TYR A 79 5.44 5.43 16.81
C TYR A 79 4.85 5.59 18.20
N VAL A 80 5.16 4.65 19.09
CA VAL A 80 4.70 4.66 20.48
C VAL A 80 5.93 4.61 21.41
N PRO A 81 6.05 5.51 22.40
CA PRO A 81 5.13 6.62 22.75
C PRO A 81 5.10 7.76 21.71
N VAL A 82 4.05 8.59 21.73
CA VAL A 82 3.93 9.73 20.80
C VAL A 82 5.11 10.70 20.96
N ASN A 83 5.63 11.22 19.85
CA ASN A 83 6.82 12.08 19.80
C ASN A 83 8.07 11.44 20.41
N CYS A 84 8.22 10.12 20.27
CA CYS A 84 9.44 9.44 20.65
C CYS A 84 10.56 9.70 19.63
N ASP A 85 11.76 9.57 20.14
CA ASP A 85 13.06 9.75 19.51
C ASP A 85 13.79 8.40 19.49
N ALA A 86 14.94 8.31 18.79
CA ALA A 86 15.62 7.04 18.53
C ALA A 86 15.89 6.20 19.80
N SER A 87 16.03 6.86 20.96
CA SER A 87 16.27 6.23 22.26
C SER A 87 15.02 5.84 23.05
N SER A 88 13.86 6.45 22.76
CA SER A 88 12.64 6.34 23.59
C SER A 88 11.49 5.58 22.91
N CYS A 89 11.53 5.38 21.58
CA CYS A 89 10.49 4.62 20.86
C CYS A 89 10.47 3.13 21.21
N LEU A 90 9.32 2.58 21.61
CA LEU A 90 9.20 1.17 21.98
C LEU A 90 8.73 0.31 20.81
N THR A 91 7.70 0.79 20.09
CA THR A 91 7.04 0.03 19.04
C THR A 91 6.68 0.93 17.88
N VAL A 92 6.70 0.35 16.68
CA VAL A 92 6.33 1.01 15.44
C VAL A 92 5.23 0.22 14.77
N THR A 93 4.20 0.91 14.30
CA THR A 93 3.10 0.31 13.55
C THR A 93 3.03 0.95 12.17
N ALA A 94 3.18 0.14 11.12
CA ALA A 94 2.92 0.56 9.75
C ALA A 94 1.48 0.21 9.38
N ARG A 95 0.72 1.19 8.88
CA ARG A 95 -0.66 1.03 8.41
C ARG A 95 -0.92 1.86 7.17
N ILE A 96 -1.99 1.52 6.47
CA ILE A 96 -2.52 2.27 5.33
C ILE A 96 -3.80 2.97 5.80
N VAL A 97 -3.99 4.25 5.47
CA VAL A 97 -5.18 5.01 5.88
C VAL A 97 -5.78 5.72 4.67
N GLY A 98 -7.10 5.61 4.51
CA GLY A 98 -7.83 6.37 3.50
C GLY A 98 -7.51 6.01 2.04
N ALA A 99 -6.91 4.84 1.80
CA ALA A 99 -6.61 4.39 0.44
C ALA A 99 -7.84 3.84 -0.27
N THR A 100 -7.99 4.21 -1.53
CA THR A 100 -9.11 3.78 -2.37
C THR A 100 -8.62 3.28 -3.72
N PHE A 101 -9.24 2.23 -4.22
CA PHE A 101 -9.02 1.76 -5.58
C PHE A 101 -10.12 2.27 -6.50
N THR A 102 -9.68 2.90 -7.58
CA THR A 102 -10.54 3.31 -8.69
C THR A 102 -10.37 2.30 -9.83
N PRO A 103 -11.45 1.60 -10.23
CA PRO A 103 -11.47 0.81 -11.46
C PRO A 103 -11.16 1.70 -12.67
N VAL A 104 -10.48 1.14 -13.66
CA VAL A 104 -10.20 1.80 -14.94
C VAL A 104 -11.38 1.65 -15.89
N SER A 105 -12.09 0.52 -15.81
CA SER A 105 -13.23 0.25 -16.66
C SER A 105 -14.46 1.14 -16.32
N PRO A 106 -15.16 1.67 -17.35
CA PRO A 106 -16.32 2.54 -17.14
C PRO A 106 -17.58 1.80 -16.66
N PHE A 107 -17.58 0.46 -16.73
CA PHE A 107 -18.71 -0.38 -16.34
C PHE A 107 -18.80 -0.60 -14.82
N PHE A 108 -17.65 -0.56 -14.13
CA PHE A 108 -17.57 -0.73 -12.69
C PHE A 108 -17.33 0.63 -12.04
N GLY A 109 -18.43 1.32 -11.72
CA GLY A 109 -18.37 2.62 -11.04
C GLY A 109 -18.11 2.46 -9.54
N GLY A 110 -17.26 3.30 -8.99
CA GLY A 110 -17.07 3.45 -7.53
C GLY A 110 -15.62 3.30 -7.08
N ALA A 111 -15.27 4.03 -6.02
CA ALA A 111 -14.01 3.86 -5.31
C ALA A 111 -14.20 2.80 -4.22
N PHE A 112 -13.37 1.75 -4.24
CA PHE A 112 -13.40 0.71 -3.21
C PHE A 112 -12.39 1.04 -2.12
N SER A 113 -12.83 1.05 -0.86
CA SER A 113 -11.95 1.32 0.28
C SER A 113 -11.01 0.15 0.53
N ILE A 114 -9.71 0.44 0.61
CA ILE A 114 -8.68 -0.52 0.98
C ILE A 114 -8.59 -0.52 2.52
N PRO A 115 -8.58 -1.69 3.16
CA PRO A 115 -8.42 -1.78 4.61
C PRO A 115 -6.98 -1.44 5.04
N GLU A 116 -6.79 -1.22 6.33
CA GLU A 116 -5.57 -0.56 6.84
C GLU A 116 -4.34 -1.47 6.96
N PHE A 117 -4.51 -2.80 6.96
CA PHE A 117 -3.45 -3.82 7.08
C PHE A 117 -2.32 -3.49 8.09
N PRO A 118 -2.64 -3.26 9.38
CA PRO A 118 -1.65 -2.82 10.36
C PRO A 118 -0.62 -3.92 10.67
N THR A 119 0.66 -3.55 10.70
CA THR A 119 1.76 -4.41 11.16
C THR A 119 2.58 -3.68 12.21
N SER A 120 2.68 -4.24 13.41
CA SER A 120 3.46 -3.67 14.52
C SER A 120 4.72 -4.49 14.82
N LEU A 121 5.86 -3.83 14.95
CA LEU A 121 7.15 -4.44 15.34
C LEU A 121 7.82 -3.59 16.44
N PRO A 122 8.53 -4.22 17.39
CA PRO A 122 9.29 -3.50 18.42
C PRO A 122 10.55 -2.84 17.83
N ARG A 123 11.03 -1.77 18.48
CA ARG A 123 12.26 -1.08 18.08
C ARG A 123 13.47 -2.03 18.12
N GLU A 124 14.30 -1.96 17.08
CA GLU A 124 15.59 -2.66 17.02
C GLU A 124 16.78 -1.72 17.17
N TYR A 125 16.93 -0.71 16.30
CA TYR A 125 18.15 0.12 16.26
C TYR A 125 17.91 1.62 16.03
N MET A 126 16.89 1.99 15.22
CA MET A 126 16.46 3.39 14.96
C MET A 126 17.56 4.43 14.71
N THR A 127 18.65 4.02 14.05
CA THR A 127 19.68 4.96 13.61
C THR A 127 20.10 4.64 12.18
N SER A 128 20.14 5.69 11.36
CA SER A 128 20.44 5.63 9.92
C SER A 128 21.94 5.84 9.63
N ALA A 129 22.73 6.16 10.65
CA ALA A 129 24.15 6.43 10.50
C ALA A 129 24.90 5.20 9.95
N GLY A 130 25.28 5.28 8.67
CA GLY A 130 26.08 4.25 7.98
C GLY A 130 25.29 3.04 7.48
N ASN A 131 23.95 3.09 7.46
CA ASN A 131 23.14 1.99 6.96
C ASN A 131 22.68 2.24 5.52
N PRO A 132 23.11 1.49 4.49
CA PRO A 132 22.67 1.75 3.10
C PRO A 132 21.15 1.52 2.88
N VAL A 133 20.46 0.89 3.83
CA VAL A 133 19.01 0.66 3.78
C VAL A 133 18.22 1.89 4.24
N CYS A 134 18.82 2.70 5.13
CA CYS A 134 18.27 3.93 5.71
C CYS A 134 19.11 5.12 5.24
N PRO A 135 18.56 6.08 4.49
CA PRO A 135 19.36 7.08 3.80
C PRO A 135 20.13 8.03 4.74
#